data_AF-A0A7S4EVD7-F1
#
_entry.id   AF-A0A7S4EVD7-F1
#
_cell.length_a   1.000
_cell.length_b   1.000
_cell.length_c   1.000
_cell.angle_alpha   90.00
_cell.angle_beta   90.00
_cell.angle_gamma   90.00
#
_symmetry.space_group_name_H-M   'P 1'
#
loop_
_entity.id
_entity.type
_entity.pdbx_description
1 polymer ?
#
loop_
_entity_poly.entity_id
_entity_poly.type
_entity_poly.pdbx_seq_one_letter_code
_entity_poly.pdbx_strand_id
1 'polypeptide(L)'
;AGALGQSTPRGARIDMSATAKINASDAAKRSFLQQAQLRSVCKKITNFIRVVDYIVLSTLHQLLMSSLGDLLTLFRGDDTSHAELTDSAADGEDAPRDGAPLFQVDIFFEEPDIIDCEPSGNQLSASIDATVSDFVWMLKTHVGTLISNEQFRRFTQPVINGRQDSVEINEGFDIVGLIEENDEYNQSVDAIKSSFESHVLKVLEYCRVLEPPKQVYLGDTRFNAADHAQASLEEWRSLMDRFREEEGMFDAIPETETIGVFQTNNHRIRAVFMPAPKRCLDDIHANLPKLAADLTSKLLNETTQAQERLQTAPMDVAAFVEYSDFLHKTNERQKEFSER
;
A
#
# COMPACT_ATOMS: atom_id res chain seq x y z
N ALA A 1 40.40 50.59 58.09
CA ALA A 1 41.29 49.89 57.13
C ALA A 1 40.42 48.89 56.36
N GLY A 2 40.06 49.15 55.09
CA GLY A 2 40.75 48.64 53.88
C GLY A 2 40.66 47.10 53.81
N ALA A 3 40.28 46.39 52.75
CA ALA A 3 39.86 46.66 51.38
C ALA A 3 39.33 45.32 50.80
N LEU A 4 38.66 45.38 49.63
CA LEU A 4 38.36 44.28 48.68
C LEU A 4 37.30 43.23 49.12
N GLY A 5 36.18 42.98 48.43
CA GLY A 5 35.79 43.27 47.06
C GLY A 5 35.82 41.98 46.22
N GLN A 6 34.71 41.24 46.17
CA GLN A 6 34.30 40.38 45.04
C GLN A 6 32.85 39.91 45.25
N SER A 7 31.92 40.52 44.52
CA SER A 7 30.54 40.05 44.36
C SER A 7 30.23 39.99 42.86
N THR A 8 30.05 38.79 42.34
CA THR A 8 29.31 38.52 41.11
C THR A 8 27.92 39.14 41.16
N PRO A 9 27.38 39.62 40.03
CA PRO A 9 25.96 39.42 39.79
C PRO A 9 25.66 38.83 38.42
N ARG A 10 24.70 37.90 38.52
CA ARG A 10 23.88 37.29 37.49
C ARG A 10 22.92 38.35 36.93
N GLY A 11 22.71 38.32 35.61
CA GLY A 11 21.47 38.76 34.95
C GLY A 11 21.21 40.27 34.90
N ALA A 12 21.67 40.91 33.83
CA ALA A 12 21.07 42.15 33.34
C ALA A 12 20.53 41.90 31.92
N ARG A 13 19.20 41.93 31.76
CA ARG A 13 18.54 42.17 30.47
C ARG A 13 19.13 43.46 29.91
N ILE A 14 19.85 43.37 28.79
CA ILE A 14 20.29 44.55 28.06
C ILE A 14 19.13 44.93 27.14
N ASP A 15 18.43 46.00 27.50
CA ASP A 15 17.46 46.67 26.66
C ASP A 15 18.11 47.04 25.32
N MET A 16 17.58 46.43 24.25
CA MET A 16 17.98 46.57 22.85
C MET A 16 17.56 47.94 22.23
N SER A 17 17.50 48.99 23.05
CA SER A 17 17.06 50.34 22.66
C SER A 17 18.19 51.38 22.71
N ALA A 18 19.28 51.09 23.42
CA ALA A 18 20.34 52.08 23.68
C ALA A 18 21.56 52.01 22.74
N THR A 19 21.68 51.01 21.87
CA THR A 19 22.81 50.89 20.91
C THR A 19 22.53 51.53 19.55
N ALA A 20 21.37 52.16 19.35
CA ALA A 20 20.98 52.81 18.10
C ALA A 20 21.39 54.29 17.98
N LYS A 21 22.14 54.85 18.95
CA LYS A 21 22.53 56.26 18.95
C LYS A 21 24.02 56.47 19.21
N ILE A 22 24.86 55.79 18.43
CA ILE A 22 26.27 56.16 18.29
C ILE A 22 26.57 56.22 16.78
N ASN A 23 26.76 57.46 16.31
CA ASN A 23 27.40 57.87 15.05
C ASN A 23 26.55 57.88 13.76
N ALA A 24 25.53 58.73 13.72
CA ALA A 24 24.93 59.20 12.46
C ALA A 24 25.52 60.55 11.95
N SER A 25 26.51 61.13 12.63
CA SER A 25 27.00 62.49 12.31
C SER A 25 28.51 62.62 12.06
N ASP A 26 29.22 61.52 11.81
CA ASP A 26 30.62 61.58 11.34
C ASP A 26 31.00 60.36 10.47
N ALA A 27 30.09 59.96 9.57
CA ALA A 27 30.50 59.18 8.42
C ALA A 27 31.30 60.12 7.51
N ALA A 28 32.62 60.23 7.76
CA ALA A 28 33.55 60.88 6.85
C ALA A 28 33.19 60.44 5.43
N LYS A 29 32.65 61.38 4.62
CA LYS A 29 32.24 61.10 3.25
C LYS A 29 33.43 60.44 2.57
N ARG A 30 33.35 59.13 2.37
CA ARG A 30 34.45 58.36 1.78
C ARG A 30 34.86 59.06 0.49
N SER A 31 36.15 59.29 0.29
CA SER A 31 36.65 59.91 -0.93
C SER A 31 36.14 59.14 -2.15
N PHE A 32 35.88 59.81 -3.28
CA PHE A 32 35.43 59.16 -4.52
C PHE A 32 36.30 57.96 -4.90
N LEU A 33 37.62 58.03 -4.63
CA LEU A 33 38.57 56.94 -4.81
C LEU A 33 38.28 55.73 -3.90
N GLN A 34 38.03 55.99 -2.61
CA GLN A 34 37.69 54.95 -1.62
C GLN A 34 36.33 54.30 -1.91
N GLN A 35 35.37 55.07 -2.44
CA GLN A 35 34.09 54.55 -2.89
C GLN A 35 34.26 53.63 -4.11
N ALA A 36 35.09 54.02 -5.08
CA ALA A 36 35.38 53.20 -6.25
C ALA A 36 36.11 51.90 -5.87
N GLN A 37 37.06 51.97 -4.94
CA GLN A 37 37.75 50.79 -4.39
C GLN A 37 36.79 49.85 -3.65
N LEU A 38 35.91 50.39 -2.80
CA LEU A 38 34.89 49.60 -2.08
C LEU A 38 33.94 48.89 -3.06
N ARG A 39 33.48 49.60 -4.11
CA ARG A 39 32.67 48.98 -5.18
C ARG A 39 33.39 47.82 -5.86
N SER A 40 34.67 47.99 -6.17
CA SER A 40 35.49 46.92 -6.77
C SER A 40 35.61 45.70 -5.86
N VAL A 41 35.82 45.92 -4.56
CA VAL A 41 35.92 44.83 -3.57
C VAL A 41 34.58 44.13 -3.35
N CYS A 42 33.50 44.88 -3.15
CA CYS A 42 32.15 44.30 -3.04
C CYS A 42 31.80 43.49 -4.30
N LYS A 43 32.11 43.98 -5.50
CA LYS A 43 31.92 43.23 -6.74
C LYS A 43 32.72 41.93 -6.78
N LYS A 44 33.98 41.94 -6.34
CA LYS A 44 34.81 40.72 -6.25
C LYS A 44 34.24 39.72 -5.24
N ILE A 45 33.78 40.18 -4.08
CA ILE A 45 33.17 39.33 -3.05
C ILE A 45 31.84 38.74 -3.55
N THR A 46 30.98 39.53 -4.19
CA THR A 46 29.74 39.04 -4.79
C THR A 46 30.00 38.00 -5.89
N ASN A 47 31.03 38.21 -6.72
CA ASN A 47 31.43 37.21 -7.71
C ASN A 47 31.97 35.92 -7.05
N PHE A 48 32.70 36.03 -5.94
CA PHE A 48 33.16 34.87 -5.19
C PHE A 48 32.00 34.10 -4.57
N ILE A 49 31.05 34.80 -3.93
CA ILE A 49 29.83 34.18 -3.36
C ILE A 49 29.04 33.46 -4.44
N ARG A 50 28.92 34.05 -5.65
CA ARG A 50 28.30 33.37 -6.81
C ARG A 50 29.00 32.08 -7.15
N VAL A 51 30.34 32.07 -7.24
CA VAL A 51 31.11 30.85 -7.54
C VAL A 51 30.88 29.77 -6.47
N VAL A 52 30.84 30.16 -5.20
CA VAL A 52 30.55 29.21 -4.10
C VAL A 52 29.12 28.67 -4.22
N ASP A 53 28.14 29.52 -4.50
CA ASP A 53 26.77 29.09 -4.80
C ASP A 53 26.76 28.06 -5.94
N TYR A 54 27.42 28.34 -7.06
CA TYR A 54 27.50 27.39 -8.18
C TYR A 54 28.07 26.03 -7.77
N ILE A 55 29.12 26.00 -6.93
CA ILE A 55 29.71 24.75 -6.45
C ILE A 55 28.71 23.99 -5.57
N VAL A 56 28.05 24.67 -4.62
CA VAL A 56 27.04 24.03 -3.75
C VAL A 56 25.89 23.47 -4.58
N LEU A 57 25.35 24.26 -5.51
CA LEU A 57 24.28 23.81 -6.39
C LEU A 57 24.71 22.62 -7.26
N SER A 58 25.93 22.64 -7.82
CA SER A 58 26.45 21.52 -8.60
C SER A 58 26.59 20.24 -7.77
N THR A 59 27.07 20.34 -6.53
CA THR A 59 27.17 19.17 -5.63
C THR A 59 25.81 18.62 -5.23
N LEU A 60 24.82 19.48 -5.01
CA LEU A 60 23.44 19.05 -4.71
C LEU A 60 22.76 18.40 -5.90
N HIS A 61 23.02 18.90 -7.12
CA HIS A 61 22.55 18.26 -8.33
C HIS A 61 23.19 16.87 -8.52
N GLN A 62 24.49 16.72 -8.26
CA GLN A 62 25.15 15.40 -8.28
C GLN A 62 24.56 14.46 -7.24
N LEU A 63 24.27 14.95 -6.03
CA LEU A 63 23.60 14.18 -4.99
C LEU A 63 22.20 13.74 -5.43
N LEU A 64 21.42 14.63 -6.05
CA LEU A 64 20.10 14.30 -6.62
C LEU A 64 20.22 13.16 -7.63
N MET A 65 21.12 13.29 -8.61
CA MET A 65 21.29 12.30 -9.66
C MET A 65 21.76 10.94 -9.11
N SER A 66 22.65 10.95 -8.10
CA SER A 66 23.06 9.72 -7.41
C SER A 66 21.88 9.06 -6.70
N SER A 67 21.11 9.82 -5.92
CA SER A 67 19.96 9.28 -5.19
C SER A 67 18.87 8.72 -6.13
N LEU A 68 18.64 9.37 -7.28
CA LEU A 68 17.73 8.84 -8.31
C LEU A 68 18.27 7.55 -8.94
N GLY A 69 19.58 7.47 -9.17
CA GLY A 69 20.26 6.25 -9.60
C GLY A 69 20.08 5.11 -8.60
N ASP A 70 20.31 5.39 -7.32
CA ASP A 70 20.14 4.40 -6.25
C ASP A 70 18.68 3.92 -6.16
N LEU A 71 17.70 4.83 -6.23
CA LEU A 71 16.27 4.48 -6.25
C LEU A 71 15.91 3.62 -7.47
N LEU A 72 16.50 3.91 -8.63
CA LEU A 72 16.27 3.14 -9.85
C LEU A 72 16.90 1.75 -9.78
N THR A 73 18.09 1.61 -9.21
CA THR A 73 18.73 0.30 -9.00
C THR A 73 17.90 -0.56 -8.04
N LEU A 74 17.41 0.04 -6.96
CA LEU A 74 16.49 -0.58 -6.01
C LEU A 74 15.24 -1.13 -6.70
N PHE A 75 14.65 -0.38 -7.64
CA PHE A 75 13.45 -0.83 -8.37
C PHE A 75 13.75 -1.81 -9.52
N ARG A 76 14.98 -1.87 -10.03
CA ARG A 76 15.33 -2.86 -11.06
C ARG A 76 15.67 -4.23 -10.48
N GLY A 77 15.97 -4.31 -9.18
CA GLY A 77 16.38 -5.54 -8.53
C GLY A 77 17.76 -6.04 -8.99
N ASP A 78 18.56 -5.18 -9.61
CA ASP A 78 19.96 -5.45 -9.90
C ASP A 78 20.76 -5.20 -8.62
N ASP A 79 21.17 -6.27 -7.95
CA ASP A 79 22.18 -6.21 -6.89
C ASP A 79 23.48 -5.63 -7.44
N THR A 80 23.85 -4.43 -7.01
CA THR A 80 25.25 -3.99 -6.98
C THR A 80 25.58 -3.39 -5.62
N SER A 81 26.00 -4.28 -4.70
CA SER A 81 27.21 -4.14 -3.90
C SER A 81 27.63 -2.71 -3.48
N HIS A 82 27.30 -2.33 -2.26
CA HIS A 82 28.29 -1.69 -1.38
C HIS A 82 28.89 -2.74 -0.44
N ALA A 83 29.72 -3.60 -1.03
CA ALA A 83 30.78 -4.27 -0.28
C ALA A 83 31.97 -3.30 -0.19
N GLU A 84 31.99 -2.47 0.85
CA GLU A 84 33.24 -2.02 1.47
C GLU A 84 33.26 -2.49 2.93
N LEU A 85 33.71 -3.74 3.08
CA LEU A 85 34.61 -4.25 4.12
C LEU A 85 34.75 -3.40 5.40
N THR A 86 34.03 -3.79 6.45
CA THR A 86 34.67 -3.98 7.75
C THR A 86 34.32 -5.37 8.28
N ASP A 87 35.34 -6.21 8.29
CA ASP A 87 35.35 -7.57 8.79
C ASP A 87 35.37 -7.55 10.32
N SER A 88 34.27 -7.96 10.95
CA SER A 88 34.32 -8.56 12.29
C SER A 88 33.11 -9.47 12.50
N ALA A 89 33.34 -10.75 12.32
CA ALA A 89 32.45 -11.83 12.75
C ALA A 89 32.09 -11.73 14.24
N ALA A 90 30.80 -11.82 14.57
CA ALA A 90 30.29 -12.53 15.74
C ALA A 90 28.75 -12.53 15.77
N ASP A 91 28.22 -13.75 15.87
CA ASP A 91 26.91 -14.17 16.39
C ASP A 91 25.62 -13.82 15.63
N GLY A 92 24.83 -14.90 15.46
CA GLY A 92 23.64 -14.91 14.64
C GLY A 92 22.45 -14.23 15.28
N GLU A 93 21.75 -13.48 14.44
CA GLU A 93 20.34 -13.15 14.46
C GLU A 93 19.96 -12.92 12.98
N ASP A 94 18.74 -13.31 12.60
CA ASP A 94 18.19 -13.30 11.24
C ASP A 94 18.79 -12.25 10.29
N ALA A 95 19.65 -12.68 9.36
CA ALA A 95 20.03 -11.87 8.22
C ALA A 95 18.81 -11.76 7.29
N PRO A 96 18.32 -10.55 6.96
CA PRO A 96 17.25 -10.39 5.98
C PRO A 96 17.70 -11.00 4.67
N ARG A 97 16.91 -11.93 4.12
CA ARG A 97 17.16 -12.52 2.80
C ARG A 97 17.22 -11.40 1.76
N ASP A 98 18.20 -11.53 0.86
CA ASP A 98 18.26 -10.84 -0.44
C ASP A 98 16.86 -10.76 -1.06
N GLY A 99 16.47 -9.56 -1.51
CA GLY A 99 15.16 -9.32 -2.13
C GLY A 99 14.00 -9.11 -1.15
N ALA A 100 14.26 -8.58 0.04
CA ALA A 100 13.19 -8.20 0.97
C ALA A 100 12.22 -7.19 0.30
N PRO A 101 10.90 -7.43 0.40
CA PRO A 101 9.92 -6.53 -0.18
C PRO A 101 10.01 -5.14 0.47
N LEU A 102 9.98 -4.10 -0.37
CA LEU A 102 10.13 -2.70 0.06
C LEU A 102 8.78 -2.11 0.47
N PHE A 103 7.72 -2.59 -0.16
CA PHE A 103 6.37 -2.09 0.02
C PHE A 103 5.45 -3.24 0.41
N GLN A 104 4.50 -2.98 1.29
CA GLN A 104 3.41 -3.91 1.58
C GLN A 104 2.13 -3.40 0.92
N VAL A 105 1.37 -4.32 0.33
CA VAL A 105 0.08 -4.06 -0.30
C VAL A 105 -0.92 -5.11 0.19
N ASP A 106 -2.06 -4.64 0.67
CA ASP A 106 -3.12 -5.52 1.15
C ASP A 106 -4.13 -5.77 0.03
N ILE A 107 -4.39 -7.05 -0.28
CA ILE A 107 -5.44 -7.43 -1.23
C ILE A 107 -6.75 -7.62 -0.47
N PHE A 108 -7.79 -6.99 -0.97
CA PHE A 108 -9.13 -7.09 -0.41
C PHE A 108 -10.18 -7.34 -1.50
N PHE A 109 -11.28 -7.92 -1.06
CA PHE A 109 -12.48 -8.10 -1.86
C PHE A 109 -13.52 -7.06 -1.42
N GLU A 110 -14.03 -6.28 -2.37
CA GLU A 110 -15.11 -5.31 -2.17
C GLU A 110 -16.37 -5.75 -2.94
N GLU A 111 -17.52 -5.71 -2.27
CA GLU A 111 -18.81 -5.97 -2.89
C GLU A 111 -19.10 -4.89 -3.95
N PRO A 112 -19.58 -5.22 -5.16
CA PRO A 112 -20.27 -6.47 -5.50
C PRO A 112 -19.40 -7.58 -6.10
N ASP A 113 -18.20 -7.29 -6.61
CA ASP A 113 -17.33 -8.32 -7.23
C ASP A 113 -15.89 -7.85 -7.56
N ILE A 114 -15.31 -6.90 -6.81
CA ILE A 114 -14.03 -6.28 -7.18
C ILE A 114 -12.93 -6.76 -6.23
N ILE A 115 -11.86 -7.33 -6.79
CA ILE A 115 -10.59 -7.53 -6.08
C ILE A 115 -9.71 -6.33 -6.40
N ASP A 116 -9.35 -5.58 -5.38
CA ASP A 116 -8.42 -4.47 -5.50
C ASP A 116 -7.35 -4.54 -4.42
N CYS A 117 -6.39 -3.63 -4.53
CA CYS A 117 -5.22 -3.53 -3.69
C CYS A 117 -5.21 -2.18 -2.95
N GLU A 118 -4.87 -2.22 -1.67
CA GLU A 118 -4.71 -1.03 -0.83
C GLU A 118 -3.25 -0.95 -0.37
N PRO A 119 -2.55 0.16 -0.62
CA PRO A 119 -2.93 1.32 -1.43
C PRO A 119 -3.05 0.99 -2.93
N SER A 120 -3.90 1.74 -3.65
CA SER A 120 -4.11 1.50 -5.07
C SER A 120 -2.87 1.85 -5.90
N GLY A 121 -2.75 1.26 -7.09
CA GLY A 121 -1.63 1.55 -8.01
C GLY A 121 -1.44 3.04 -8.31
N ASN A 122 -2.53 3.81 -8.37
CA ASN A 122 -2.50 5.26 -8.57
C ASN A 122 -2.03 6.02 -7.31
N GLN A 123 -2.38 5.55 -6.11
CA GLN A 123 -1.91 6.16 -4.87
C GLN A 123 -0.41 5.91 -4.69
N LEU A 124 0.04 4.70 -5.04
CA LEU A 124 1.45 4.32 -5.04
C LEU A 124 2.26 5.18 -6.02
N SER A 125 1.82 5.33 -7.27
CA SER A 125 2.51 6.16 -8.25
C SER A 125 2.52 7.64 -7.84
N ALA A 126 1.40 8.16 -7.34
CA ALA A 126 1.33 9.52 -6.81
C ALA A 126 2.27 9.74 -5.61
N SER A 127 2.47 8.73 -4.74
CA SER A 127 3.40 8.83 -3.62
C SER A 127 4.86 8.89 -4.09
N ILE A 128 5.22 8.16 -5.14
CA ILE A 128 6.57 8.25 -5.74
C ILE A 128 6.78 9.62 -6.37
N ASP A 129 5.80 10.11 -7.13
CA ASP A 129 5.86 11.45 -7.74
C ASP A 129 5.97 12.56 -6.70
N ALA A 130 5.23 12.45 -5.60
CA ALA A 130 5.34 13.36 -4.47
C ALA A 130 6.72 13.29 -3.84
N THR A 131 7.29 12.10 -3.64
CA THR A 131 8.63 11.93 -3.03
C THR A 131 9.72 12.57 -3.89
N VAL A 132 9.69 12.36 -5.22
CA VAL A 132 10.63 12.99 -6.15
C VAL A 132 10.46 14.51 -6.15
N SER A 133 9.21 14.98 -6.17
CA SER A 133 8.89 16.42 -6.15
C SER A 133 9.30 17.10 -4.83
N ASP A 134 9.12 16.42 -3.70
CA ASP A 134 9.51 16.91 -2.37
C ASP A 134 11.02 17.08 -2.26
N PHE A 135 11.80 16.20 -2.88
CA PHE A 135 13.25 16.34 -2.92
C PHE A 135 13.68 17.58 -3.72
N VAL A 136 13.07 17.83 -4.89
CA VAL A 136 13.30 19.05 -5.68
C VAL A 136 12.84 20.30 -4.91
N TRP A 137 11.70 20.21 -4.23
CA TRP A 137 11.18 21.30 -3.40
C TRP A 137 12.08 21.61 -2.20
N MET A 138 12.68 20.58 -1.59
CA MET A 138 13.66 20.71 -0.51
C MET A 138 14.91 21.44 -1.00
N LEU A 139 15.42 21.10 -2.20
CA LEU A 139 16.53 21.83 -2.83
C LEU A 139 16.20 23.32 -3.04
N LYS A 140 14.97 23.63 -3.46
CA LYS A 140 14.51 25.01 -3.68
C LYS A 140 14.41 25.81 -2.38
N THR A 141 13.83 25.22 -1.34
CA THR A 141 13.34 25.95 -0.16
C THR A 141 14.35 25.97 0.98
N HIS A 142 15.07 24.87 1.20
CA HIS A 142 15.91 24.71 2.39
C HIS A 142 17.37 25.09 2.18
N VAL A 143 17.91 24.91 0.98
CA VAL A 143 19.32 25.25 0.71
C VAL A 143 19.49 26.76 0.52
N GLY A 144 18.56 27.42 -0.16
CA GLY A 144 18.64 28.85 -0.47
C GLY A 144 19.90 29.22 -1.28
N THR A 145 19.95 30.45 -1.80
CA THR A 145 21.18 30.98 -2.41
C THR A 145 21.94 31.82 -1.39
N LEU A 146 23.27 31.66 -1.28
CA LEU A 146 24.11 32.48 -0.42
C LEU A 146 24.03 33.96 -0.81
N ILE A 147 23.74 34.26 -2.08
CA ILE A 147 23.45 35.62 -2.56
C ILE A 147 22.25 36.27 -1.85
N SER A 148 21.22 35.48 -1.53
CA SER A 148 19.97 35.92 -0.88
C SER A 148 20.06 35.96 0.65
N ASN A 149 21.12 35.41 1.23
CA ASN A 149 21.29 35.35 2.68
C ASN A 149 21.61 36.74 3.26
N GLU A 150 20.90 37.11 4.32
CA GLU A 150 21.00 38.43 4.99
C GLU A 150 22.43 38.76 5.45
N GLN A 151 23.23 37.75 5.81
CA GLN A 151 24.62 37.95 6.25
C GLN A 151 25.52 38.50 5.14
N PHE A 152 25.23 38.15 3.89
CA PHE A 152 25.99 38.61 2.72
C PHE A 152 25.42 39.87 2.08
N ARG A 153 24.24 40.34 2.53
CA ARG A 153 23.57 41.55 2.02
C ARG A 153 24.45 42.79 2.06
N ARG A 154 25.35 42.89 3.04
CA ARG A 154 26.33 43.98 3.17
C ARG A 154 27.30 44.06 1.99
N PHE A 155 27.55 42.93 1.33
CA PHE A 155 28.48 42.81 0.21
C PHE A 155 27.74 42.74 -1.13
N THR A 156 26.59 42.07 -1.17
CA THR A 156 25.77 41.92 -2.38
C THR A 156 24.99 43.21 -2.70
N GLN A 157 24.48 43.92 -1.69
CA GLN A 157 23.77 45.20 -1.80
C GLN A 157 24.39 46.28 -0.89
N PRO A 158 25.62 46.77 -1.18
CA PRO A 158 26.29 47.72 -0.31
C PRO A 158 25.62 49.11 -0.37
N VAL A 159 25.20 49.63 0.80
CA VAL A 159 24.74 51.03 0.94
C VAL A 159 25.97 51.93 1.07
N ILE A 160 26.30 52.69 0.02
CA ILE A 160 27.45 53.61 0.00
C ILE A 160 26.93 55.05 0.06
N ASN A 161 27.21 55.75 1.17
CA ASN A 161 26.82 57.15 1.41
C ASN A 161 25.31 57.42 1.17
N GLY A 162 24.44 56.53 1.64
CA GLY A 162 22.97 56.71 1.57
C GLY A 162 22.35 56.48 0.19
N ARG A 163 23.14 56.07 -0.81
CA ARG A 163 22.63 55.55 -2.08
C ARG A 163 22.78 54.03 -2.09
N GLN A 164 21.65 53.35 -2.29
CA GLN A 164 21.63 51.94 -2.67
C GLN A 164 22.11 51.90 -4.12
N ASP A 165 23.33 51.42 -4.39
CA ASP A 165 23.71 51.13 -5.76
C ASP A 165 22.79 50.00 -6.24
N SER A 166 22.02 50.24 -7.29
CA SER A 166 21.26 49.20 -7.99
C SER A 166 22.28 48.36 -8.76
N VAL A 167 22.98 47.48 -8.04
CA VAL A 167 23.64 46.37 -8.72
C VAL A 167 22.49 45.64 -9.42
N GLU A 168 22.57 45.51 -10.74
CA GLU A 168 21.80 44.56 -11.53
C GLU A 168 22.18 43.15 -11.05
N ILE A 169 21.75 42.82 -9.84
CA ILE A 169 21.80 41.49 -9.29
C ILE A 169 20.60 40.85 -9.97
N ASN A 170 20.82 40.28 -11.16
CA ASN A 170 19.92 39.26 -11.67
C ASN A 170 19.62 38.33 -10.50
N GLU A 171 18.33 38.12 -10.24
CA GLU A 171 17.83 37.25 -9.19
C GLU A 171 18.60 35.93 -9.21
N GLY A 172 18.76 35.35 -8.01
CA GLY A 172 19.60 34.17 -7.80
C GLY A 172 19.35 33.04 -8.80
N PHE A 173 20.30 32.11 -8.84
CA PHE A 173 20.24 30.98 -9.75
C PHE A 173 18.95 30.17 -9.57
N ASP A 174 18.18 29.99 -10.65
CA ASP A 174 17.00 29.13 -10.66
C ASP A 174 17.41 27.67 -10.86
N ILE A 175 17.69 26.98 -9.76
CA ILE A 175 18.05 25.56 -9.78
C ILE A 175 16.89 24.68 -10.28
N VAL A 176 15.64 25.12 -10.09
CA VAL A 176 14.48 24.33 -10.48
C VAL A 176 14.35 24.35 -12.00
N GLY A 177 14.45 25.52 -12.63
CA GLY A 177 14.52 25.62 -14.09
C GLY A 177 15.66 24.80 -14.68
N LEU A 178 16.85 24.81 -14.05
CA LEU A 178 17.97 23.99 -14.53
C LEU A 178 17.69 22.48 -14.42
N ILE A 179 17.04 22.02 -13.35
CA ILE A 179 16.69 20.61 -13.17
C ILE A 179 15.58 20.20 -14.14
N GLU A 180 14.55 21.04 -14.32
CA GLU A 180 13.44 20.79 -15.24
C GLU A 180 13.90 20.74 -16.70
N GLU A 181 14.88 21.56 -17.08
CA GLU A 181 15.53 21.54 -18.41
C GLU A 181 16.55 20.41 -18.58
N ASN A 182 16.88 19.65 -17.53
CA ASN A 182 17.87 18.59 -17.60
C ASN A 182 17.27 17.29 -18.13
N ASP A 183 17.65 16.92 -19.36
CA ASP A 183 17.25 15.67 -20.01
C ASP A 183 17.64 14.41 -19.22
N GLU A 184 18.80 14.39 -18.56
CA GLU A 184 19.26 13.23 -17.77
C GLU A 184 18.38 13.01 -16.54
N TYR A 185 17.97 14.10 -15.88
CA TYR A 185 17.03 14.05 -14.76
C TYR A 185 15.67 13.51 -15.22
N ASN A 186 15.11 14.07 -16.29
CA ASN A 186 13.82 13.65 -16.83
C ASN A 186 13.84 12.18 -17.25
N GLN A 187 14.90 11.73 -17.93
CA GLN A 187 15.08 10.32 -18.29
C GLN A 187 15.18 9.39 -17.07
N SER A 188 15.87 9.83 -16.01
CA SER A 188 16.01 9.04 -14.78
C SER A 188 14.66 8.91 -14.07
N VAL A 189 13.91 10.02 -13.96
CA VAL A 189 12.57 10.03 -13.37
C VAL A 189 11.61 9.15 -14.17
N ASP A 190 11.58 9.27 -15.50
CA ASP A 190 10.72 8.45 -16.36
C ASP A 190 11.07 6.95 -16.25
N ALA A 191 12.35 6.61 -16.12
CA ALA A 191 12.79 5.24 -15.93
C ALA A 191 12.38 4.68 -14.56
N ILE A 192 12.44 5.49 -13.49
CA ILE A 192 11.93 5.12 -12.16
C ILE A 192 10.43 4.85 -12.22
N LYS A 193 9.65 5.77 -12.80
CA LYS A 193 8.19 5.63 -12.95
C LYS A 193 7.83 4.39 -13.75
N SER A 194 8.46 4.20 -14.91
CA SER A 194 8.21 3.03 -15.77
C SER A 194 8.56 1.71 -15.09
N SER A 195 9.68 1.67 -14.35
CA SER A 195 10.07 0.48 -13.57
C SER A 195 9.04 0.20 -12.48
N PHE A 196 8.62 1.22 -11.74
CA PHE A 196 7.64 1.09 -10.67
C PHE A 196 6.26 0.65 -11.20
N GLU A 197 5.77 1.25 -12.28
CA GLU A 197 4.53 0.86 -12.96
C GLU A 197 4.56 -0.60 -13.43
N SER A 198 5.71 -1.09 -13.91
CA SER A 198 5.87 -2.50 -14.26
C SER A 198 5.67 -3.42 -13.05
N HIS A 199 6.15 -3.03 -11.87
CA HIS A 199 5.94 -3.80 -10.64
C HIS A 199 4.49 -3.75 -10.17
N VAL A 200 3.83 -2.58 -10.25
CA VAL A 200 2.39 -2.45 -9.95
C VAL A 200 1.56 -3.33 -10.88
N LEU A 201 1.90 -3.40 -12.17
CA LEU A 201 1.22 -4.25 -13.13
C LEU A 201 1.33 -5.74 -12.79
N LYS A 202 2.48 -6.20 -12.27
CA LYS A 202 2.65 -7.58 -11.78
C LYS A 202 1.73 -7.88 -10.59
N VAL A 203 1.54 -6.92 -9.67
CA VAL A 203 0.59 -7.07 -8.56
C VAL A 203 -0.85 -7.17 -9.09
N LEU A 204 -1.22 -6.35 -10.08
CA LEU A 204 -2.54 -6.43 -10.72
C LEU A 204 -2.74 -7.74 -11.48
N GLU A 205 -1.70 -8.29 -12.11
CA GLU A 205 -1.74 -9.62 -12.72
C GLU A 205 -1.97 -10.72 -11.68
N TYR A 206 -1.36 -10.61 -10.51
CA TYR A 206 -1.63 -11.51 -9.39
C TYR A 206 -3.08 -11.42 -8.88
N CYS A 207 -3.66 -10.21 -8.81
CA CYS A 207 -5.08 -10.07 -8.49
C CYS A 207 -5.98 -10.87 -9.46
N ARG A 208 -5.59 -11.02 -10.73
CA ARG A 208 -6.33 -11.87 -11.70
C ARG A 208 -6.22 -13.36 -11.42
N VAL A 209 -5.14 -13.81 -10.78
CA VAL A 209 -4.98 -15.22 -10.35
C VAL A 209 -5.96 -15.56 -9.22
N LEU A 210 -6.41 -14.56 -8.46
CA LEU A 210 -7.41 -14.70 -7.38
C LEU A 210 -8.86 -14.62 -7.89
N GLU A 211 -9.08 -14.40 -9.19
CA GLU A 211 -10.39 -14.33 -9.82
C GLU A 211 -11.17 -15.67 -9.81
N PRO A 212 -10.56 -16.85 -10.06
CA PRO A 212 -11.28 -18.12 -9.97
C PRO A 212 -11.80 -18.43 -8.55
N PRO A 213 -10.99 -18.29 -7.46
CA PRO A 213 -11.50 -18.41 -6.09
C PRO A 213 -12.67 -17.46 -5.78
N LYS A 214 -12.65 -16.25 -6.34
CA LYS A 214 -13.74 -15.29 -6.19
C LYS A 214 -15.05 -15.77 -6.82
N GLN A 215 -14.99 -16.35 -8.01
CA GLN A 215 -16.18 -16.89 -8.69
C GLN A 215 -16.83 -18.02 -7.90
N VAL A 216 -16.01 -18.87 -7.27
CA VAL A 216 -16.48 -19.93 -6.36
C VAL A 216 -17.18 -19.32 -5.16
N TYR A 217 -16.54 -18.36 -4.48
CA TYR A 217 -17.13 -17.65 -3.35
C TYR A 217 -18.49 -16.98 -3.70
N LEU A 218 -18.60 -16.38 -4.89
CA LEU A 218 -19.88 -15.82 -5.36
C LEU A 218 -20.94 -16.87 -5.66
N GLY A 219 -20.54 -18.08 -6.04
CA GLY A 219 -21.43 -19.24 -6.16
C GLY A 219 -21.98 -19.66 -4.80
N ASP A 220 -21.09 -19.81 -3.82
CA ASP A 220 -21.41 -20.28 -2.47
C ASP A 220 -22.29 -19.28 -1.71
N THR A 221 -22.06 -17.99 -1.89
CA THR A 221 -22.89 -16.95 -1.29
C THR A 221 -24.34 -16.98 -1.80
N ARG A 222 -24.57 -17.51 -3.00
CA ARG A 222 -25.90 -17.71 -3.59
C ARG A 222 -26.50 -19.08 -3.29
N PHE A 223 -25.73 -20.02 -2.75
CA PHE A 223 -26.21 -21.37 -2.46
C PHE A 223 -27.29 -21.35 -1.37
N ASN A 224 -28.37 -22.07 -1.61
CA ASN A 224 -29.43 -22.28 -0.65
C ASN A 224 -29.82 -23.77 -0.62
N ALA A 225 -29.61 -24.42 0.52
CA ALA A 225 -29.92 -25.84 0.69
C ALA A 225 -31.42 -26.16 0.51
N ALA A 226 -32.32 -25.19 0.71
CA ALA A 226 -33.76 -25.40 0.52
C ALA A 226 -34.14 -25.68 -0.95
N ASP A 227 -33.37 -25.14 -1.90
CA ASP A 227 -33.63 -25.33 -3.34
C ASP A 227 -33.34 -26.78 -3.78
N HIS A 228 -32.57 -27.52 -2.97
CA HIS A 228 -32.19 -28.92 -3.19
C HIS A 228 -33.05 -29.92 -2.39
N ALA A 229 -34.22 -29.52 -1.88
CA ALA A 229 -35.08 -30.39 -1.06
C ALA A 229 -35.54 -31.69 -1.76
N GLN A 230 -35.54 -31.73 -3.09
CA GLN A 230 -35.91 -32.91 -3.89
C GLN A 230 -34.68 -33.61 -4.51
N ALA A 231 -33.48 -33.14 -4.20
CA ALA A 231 -32.24 -33.66 -4.75
C ALA A 231 -31.99 -35.11 -4.29
N SER A 232 -31.31 -35.88 -5.15
CA SER A 232 -30.91 -37.25 -4.84
C SER A 232 -29.79 -37.28 -3.78
N LEU A 233 -29.61 -38.43 -3.12
CA LEU A 233 -28.49 -38.62 -2.18
C LEU A 233 -27.12 -38.47 -2.88
N GLU A 234 -27.02 -38.85 -4.15
CA GLU A 234 -25.82 -38.68 -4.96
C GLU A 234 -25.52 -37.20 -5.22
N GLU A 235 -26.56 -36.40 -5.49
CA GLU A 235 -26.44 -34.94 -5.66
C GLU A 235 -25.97 -34.29 -4.36
N TRP A 236 -26.55 -34.64 -3.21
CA TRP A 236 -26.08 -34.15 -1.90
C TRP A 236 -24.63 -34.51 -1.61
N ARG A 237 -24.23 -35.74 -1.95
CA ARG A 237 -22.84 -36.18 -1.79
C ARG A 237 -21.89 -35.38 -2.69
N SER A 238 -22.26 -35.18 -3.95
CA SER A 238 -21.48 -34.38 -4.89
C SER A 238 -21.33 -32.91 -4.45
N LEU A 239 -22.35 -32.35 -3.80
CA LEU A 239 -22.31 -30.99 -3.24
C LEU A 239 -21.35 -30.92 -2.05
N MET A 240 -21.42 -31.88 -1.11
CA MET A 240 -20.50 -31.93 0.03
C MET A 240 -19.05 -32.13 -0.41
N ASP A 241 -18.80 -32.99 -1.40
CA ASP A 241 -17.46 -33.23 -1.93
C ASP A 241 -16.92 -31.95 -2.61
N ARG A 242 -17.76 -31.24 -3.36
CA ARG A 242 -17.41 -29.94 -3.97
C ARG A 242 -17.03 -28.88 -2.92
N PHE A 243 -17.86 -28.66 -1.89
CA PHE A 243 -17.56 -27.66 -0.85
C PHE A 243 -16.28 -27.97 -0.07
N ARG A 244 -15.91 -29.25 0.07
CA ARG A 244 -14.63 -29.67 0.66
C ARG A 244 -13.43 -29.39 -0.25
N GLU A 245 -13.58 -29.60 -1.55
CA GLU A 245 -12.56 -29.24 -2.54
C GLU A 245 -12.35 -27.72 -2.56
N GLU A 246 -13.44 -26.94 -2.48
CA GLU A 246 -13.40 -25.48 -2.43
C GLU A 246 -12.73 -24.97 -1.13
N GLU A 247 -12.98 -25.61 0.02
CA GLU A 247 -12.24 -25.32 1.26
C GLU A 247 -10.73 -25.55 1.09
N GLY A 248 -10.33 -26.64 0.41
CA GLY A 248 -8.92 -26.91 0.10
C GLY A 248 -8.31 -25.88 -0.85
N MET A 249 -9.09 -25.37 -1.82
CA MET A 249 -8.65 -24.31 -2.73
C MET A 249 -8.42 -22.99 -1.98
N PHE A 250 -9.30 -22.61 -1.04
CA PHE A 250 -9.10 -21.40 -0.25
C PHE A 250 -7.96 -21.50 0.76
N ASP A 251 -7.71 -22.70 1.31
CA ASP A 251 -6.58 -22.94 2.20
C ASP A 251 -5.23 -22.94 1.47
N ALA A 252 -5.24 -23.28 0.17
CA ALA A 252 -4.07 -23.20 -0.69
C ALA A 252 -3.64 -21.76 -1.04
N ILE A 253 -4.48 -20.75 -0.77
CA ILE A 253 -4.13 -19.34 -0.97
C ILE A 253 -3.10 -18.94 0.11
N PRO A 254 -1.88 -18.51 -0.27
CA PRO A 254 -0.85 -18.13 0.69
C PRO A 254 -1.26 -16.87 1.45
N GLU A 255 -0.89 -16.79 2.74
CA GLU A 255 -1.21 -15.62 3.58
C GLU A 255 -0.43 -14.37 3.15
N THR A 256 0.83 -14.55 2.73
CA THR A 256 1.63 -13.50 2.11
C THR A 256 2.37 -14.05 0.90
N GLU A 257 2.45 -13.26 -0.16
CA GLU A 257 3.17 -13.60 -1.40
C GLU A 257 4.10 -12.43 -1.77
N THR A 258 5.31 -12.71 -2.23
CA THR A 258 6.27 -11.66 -2.61
C THR A 258 6.30 -11.50 -4.12
N ILE A 259 5.98 -10.30 -4.61
CA ILE A 259 5.88 -9.96 -6.03
C ILE A 259 6.84 -8.80 -6.34
N GLY A 260 8.07 -9.15 -6.73
CA GLY A 260 9.11 -8.17 -6.99
C GLY A 260 9.39 -7.31 -5.75
N VAL A 261 9.19 -5.99 -5.86
CA VAL A 261 9.38 -5.04 -4.75
C VAL A 261 8.22 -4.98 -3.76
N PHE A 262 7.11 -5.68 -4.01
CA PHE A 262 5.91 -5.68 -3.19
C PHE A 262 5.75 -6.98 -2.40
N GLN A 263 5.32 -6.88 -1.14
CA GLN A 263 4.73 -7.97 -0.38
C GLN A 263 3.22 -7.83 -0.43
N THR A 264 2.56 -8.85 -0.94
CA THR A 264 1.11 -8.90 -1.03
C THR A 264 0.55 -9.67 0.15
N ASN A 265 -0.34 -9.02 0.91
CA ASN A 265 -1.02 -9.62 2.05
C ASN A 265 -2.44 -10.05 1.67
N ASN A 266 -2.68 -11.36 1.75
CA ASN A 266 -3.97 -11.97 1.40
C ASN A 266 -4.84 -12.26 2.64
N HIS A 267 -4.45 -11.80 3.83
CA HIS A 267 -5.18 -12.08 5.06
C HIS A 267 -6.64 -11.63 4.98
N ARG A 268 -6.92 -10.43 4.44
CA ARG A 268 -8.28 -9.90 4.32
C ARG A 268 -9.14 -10.74 3.39
N ILE A 269 -8.64 -11.07 2.19
CA ILE A 269 -9.41 -11.88 1.23
C ILE A 269 -9.64 -13.31 1.75
N ARG A 270 -8.64 -13.92 2.39
CA ARG A 270 -8.78 -15.25 3.00
C ARG A 270 -9.79 -15.26 4.15
N ALA A 271 -9.80 -14.22 4.98
CA ALA A 271 -10.77 -14.09 6.06
C ALA A 271 -12.22 -13.97 5.57
N VAL A 272 -12.44 -13.41 4.38
CA VAL A 272 -13.77 -13.29 3.75
C VAL A 272 -14.19 -14.58 3.05
N PHE A 273 -13.26 -15.27 2.38
CA PHE A 273 -13.59 -16.48 1.60
C PHE A 273 -13.74 -17.73 2.47
N MET A 274 -12.89 -17.93 3.48
CA MET A 274 -12.88 -19.13 4.33
C MET A 274 -14.23 -19.47 5.03
N PRO A 275 -15.04 -18.50 5.48
CA PRO A 275 -16.32 -18.80 6.11
C PRO A 275 -17.41 -19.30 5.15
N ALA A 276 -17.32 -19.04 3.84
CA ALA A 276 -18.44 -19.28 2.92
C ALA A 276 -18.71 -20.78 2.69
N PRO A 277 -17.71 -21.61 2.32
CA PRO A 277 -17.93 -23.06 2.16
C PRO A 277 -18.33 -23.74 3.46
N LYS A 278 -17.76 -23.29 4.58
CA LYS A 278 -18.10 -23.81 5.92
C LYS A 278 -19.56 -23.56 6.25
N ARG A 279 -20.06 -22.36 5.97
CA ARG A 279 -21.47 -22.02 6.11
C ARG A 279 -22.35 -22.91 5.24
N CYS A 280 -21.99 -23.12 3.97
CA CYS A 280 -22.73 -24.01 3.07
C CYS A 280 -22.77 -25.45 3.59
N LEU A 281 -21.65 -25.98 4.09
CA LEU A 281 -21.58 -27.31 4.71
C LEU A 281 -22.43 -27.40 5.98
N ASP A 282 -22.38 -26.39 6.85
CA ASP A 282 -23.19 -26.32 8.07
C ASP A 282 -24.69 -26.29 7.74
N ASP A 283 -25.09 -25.56 6.70
CA ASP A 283 -26.47 -25.51 6.21
C ASP A 283 -26.93 -26.88 5.67
N ILE A 284 -26.06 -27.62 4.98
CA ILE A 284 -26.36 -29.00 4.55
C ILE A 284 -26.53 -29.90 5.76
N HIS A 285 -25.59 -29.84 6.71
CA HIS A 285 -25.63 -30.66 7.93
C HIS A 285 -26.86 -30.35 8.80
N ALA A 286 -27.39 -29.13 8.77
CA ALA A 286 -28.60 -28.76 9.49
C ALA A 286 -29.89 -29.21 8.78
N ASN A 287 -29.92 -29.27 7.45
CA ASN A 287 -31.13 -29.53 6.67
C ASN A 287 -31.31 -31.00 6.27
N LEU A 288 -30.22 -31.72 5.99
CA LEU A 288 -30.26 -33.12 5.58
C LEU A 288 -30.93 -34.04 6.63
N PRO A 289 -30.69 -33.88 7.95
CA PRO A 289 -31.40 -34.64 8.97
C PRO A 289 -32.90 -34.35 9.02
N LYS A 290 -33.32 -33.10 8.78
CA LYS A 290 -34.74 -32.71 8.76
C LYS A 290 -35.45 -33.36 7.58
N LEU A 291 -34.83 -33.31 6.39
CA LEU A 291 -35.36 -33.97 5.20
C LEU A 291 -35.45 -35.50 5.39
N ALA A 292 -34.42 -36.10 6.00
CA ALA A 292 -34.41 -37.53 6.32
C ALA A 292 -35.52 -37.89 7.32
N ALA A 293 -35.75 -37.08 8.36
CA ALA A 293 -36.84 -37.28 9.31
C ALA A 293 -38.22 -37.15 8.65
N ASP A 294 -38.41 -36.17 7.76
CA ASP A 294 -39.65 -35.99 7.01
C ASP A 294 -39.92 -37.14 6.03
N LEU A 295 -38.90 -37.63 5.32
CA LEU A 295 -39.02 -38.78 4.44
C LEU A 295 -39.30 -40.07 5.22
N THR A 296 -38.58 -40.29 6.32
CA THR A 296 -38.76 -41.48 7.16
C THR A 296 -40.13 -41.48 7.83
N SER A 297 -40.64 -40.34 8.30
CA SER A 297 -41.97 -40.24 8.89
C SER A 297 -43.09 -40.46 7.86
N LYS A 298 -42.93 -39.96 6.62
CA LYS A 298 -43.83 -40.26 5.51
C LYS A 298 -43.85 -41.76 5.18
N LEU A 299 -42.67 -42.37 5.05
CA LEU A 299 -42.54 -43.80 4.76
C LEU A 299 -43.12 -44.65 5.89
N LEU A 300 -42.85 -44.29 7.15
CA LEU A 300 -43.39 -44.97 8.33
C LEU A 300 -44.92 -44.88 8.36
N ASN A 301 -45.50 -43.70 8.07
CA ASN A 301 -46.95 -43.53 8.01
C ASN A 301 -47.57 -44.36 6.86
N GLU A 302 -46.96 -44.36 5.67
CA GLU A 302 -47.41 -45.18 4.54
C GLU A 302 -47.34 -46.68 4.88
N THR A 303 -46.25 -47.12 5.52
CA THR A 303 -46.05 -48.52 5.92
C THR A 303 -47.04 -48.92 7.02
N THR A 304 -47.30 -48.04 7.99
CA THR A 304 -48.26 -48.28 9.07
C THR A 304 -49.68 -48.37 8.51
N GLN A 305 -50.05 -47.47 7.59
CA GLN A 305 -51.35 -47.52 6.92
C GLN A 305 -51.50 -48.78 6.05
N ALA A 306 -50.44 -49.20 5.37
CA ALA A 306 -50.44 -50.45 4.62
C ALA A 306 -50.59 -51.67 5.55
N GLN A 307 -49.90 -51.68 6.69
CA GLN A 307 -49.99 -52.72 7.71
C GLN A 307 -51.41 -52.84 8.29
N GLU A 308 -52.06 -51.72 8.63
CA GLU A 308 -53.45 -51.70 9.12
C GLU A 308 -54.42 -52.26 8.08
N ARG A 309 -54.24 -51.90 6.81
CA ARG A 309 -55.06 -52.42 5.70
C ARG A 309 -54.84 -53.93 5.48
N LEU A 310 -53.62 -54.42 5.61
CA LEU A 310 -53.30 -55.86 5.52
C LEU A 310 -53.89 -56.68 6.67
N GLN A 311 -54.02 -56.08 7.86
CA GLN A 311 -54.62 -56.75 9.02
C GLN A 311 -56.16 -56.80 8.96
N THR A 312 -56.79 -55.99 8.12
CA THR A 312 -58.25 -55.93 7.99
C THR A 312 -58.74 -56.94 6.95
N ALA A 313 -59.40 -58.00 7.39
CA ALA A 313 -59.94 -59.01 6.47
C ALA A 313 -61.12 -58.45 5.65
N PRO A 314 -61.13 -58.59 4.31
CA PRO A 314 -62.22 -58.10 3.48
C PRO A 314 -63.50 -58.91 3.74
N MET A 315 -64.62 -58.22 4.01
CA MET A 315 -65.91 -58.86 4.34
C MET A 315 -66.86 -59.00 3.14
N ASP A 316 -66.54 -58.35 2.00
CA ASP A 316 -67.34 -58.36 0.78
C ASP A 316 -66.45 -58.60 -0.46
N VAL A 317 -67.07 -59.09 -1.55
CA VAL A 317 -66.41 -59.41 -2.82
C VAL A 317 -65.81 -58.15 -3.47
N ALA A 318 -66.47 -56.99 -3.35
CA ALA A 318 -65.91 -55.72 -3.82
C ALA A 318 -64.64 -55.32 -3.04
N ALA A 319 -64.65 -55.48 -1.72
CA ALA A 319 -63.50 -55.21 -0.86
C ALA A 319 -62.34 -56.19 -1.11
N PHE A 320 -62.63 -57.43 -1.54
CA PHE A 320 -61.59 -58.40 -1.91
C PHE A 320 -60.85 -58.00 -3.19
N VAL A 321 -61.56 -57.47 -4.20
CA VAL A 321 -60.93 -56.98 -5.44
C VAL A 321 -60.05 -55.76 -5.16
N GLU A 322 -60.53 -54.79 -4.37
CA GLU A 322 -59.72 -53.64 -3.95
C GLU A 322 -58.48 -54.05 -3.14
N TYR A 323 -58.61 -55.06 -2.28
CA TYR A 323 -57.48 -55.62 -1.53
C TYR A 323 -56.44 -56.30 -2.42
N SER A 324 -56.88 -57.04 -3.45
CA SER A 324 -55.99 -57.69 -4.42
C SER A 324 -55.24 -56.67 -5.28
N ASP A 325 -55.93 -55.62 -5.74
CA ASP A 325 -55.31 -54.51 -6.49
C ASP A 325 -54.30 -53.74 -5.62
N PHE A 326 -54.63 -53.55 -4.33
CA PHE A 326 -53.71 -52.95 -3.37
C PHE A 326 -52.45 -53.79 -3.17
N LEU A 327 -52.57 -55.11 -3.01
CA LEU A 327 -51.41 -56.02 -2.88
C LEU A 327 -50.48 -55.96 -4.10
N HIS A 328 -51.04 -55.93 -5.31
CA HIS A 328 -50.25 -55.79 -6.53
C HIS A 328 -49.46 -54.47 -6.56
N LYS A 329 -50.13 -53.34 -6.29
CA LYS A 329 -49.48 -52.01 -6.25
C LYS A 329 -48.41 -51.90 -5.18
N THR A 330 -48.64 -52.50 -4.01
CA THR A 330 -47.69 -52.46 -2.89
C THR A 330 -46.45 -53.28 -3.18
N ASN A 331 -46.60 -54.44 -3.84
CA ASN A 331 -45.49 -55.31 -4.24
C ASN A 331 -44.63 -54.66 -5.36
N GLU A 332 -45.24 -53.95 -6.31
CA GLU A 332 -44.51 -53.17 -7.31
C GLU A 332 -43.71 -52.02 -6.68
N ARG A 333 -44.31 -51.26 -5.76
CA ARG A 333 -43.62 -50.18 -5.02
C ARG A 333 -42.51 -50.69 -4.11
N GLN A 334 -42.63 -51.88 -3.53
CA GLN A 334 -41.59 -52.45 -2.68
C GLN A 334 -40.27 -52.64 -3.42
N LYS A 335 -40.30 -52.95 -4.73
CA LYS A 335 -39.10 -53.02 -5.56
C LYS A 335 -38.44 -51.65 -5.73
N GLU A 336 -39.25 -50.61 -5.96
CA GLU A 336 -38.78 -49.23 -6.11
C GLU A 336 -38.09 -48.71 -4.83
N PHE A 337 -38.52 -49.14 -3.65
CA PHE A 337 -37.87 -48.81 -2.38
C PHE A 337 -36.55 -49.54 -2.13
N SER A 338 -36.30 -50.67 -2.80
CA SER A 338 -35.03 -51.40 -2.67
C SER A 338 -33.92 -50.85 -3.57
N GLU A 339 -34.29 -50.03 -4.57
CA GLU A 339 -33.39 -49.49 -5.59
C GLU A 339 -32.99 -48.02 -5.35
N ARG A 340 -33.60 -47.35 -4.36
CA ARG A 340 -33.26 -45.99 -3.90
C ARG A 340 -32.46 -46.04 -2.62
#